data_AF-C5MTC7-F1
#
_entry.id   AF-C5MTC7-F1
#
_cell.length_a   1.000
_cell.length_b   1.000
_cell.length_c   1.000
_cell.angle_alpha   90.00
_cell.angle_beta   90.00
_cell.angle_gamma   90.00
#
_symmetry.space_group_name_H-M   'P 1'
#
loop_
_entity.id
_entity.type
_entity.pdbx_description
1 polymer ?
#
loop_
_entity_poly.entity_id
_entity_poly.type
_entity_poly.pdbx_seq_one_letter_code
_entity_poly.pdbx_strand_id
1 'polypeptide(L)'
;MMRPLLLLLLVVTLYGGGCHATCRYWCKTPENQTYCCEDEREIPSKVGLKPGKCPPVRPVCPPTRGFFEPPKTCSNDGSCYGADKCCFDRCLGEHVCKPIQTRG
;
A
#
# COMPACT_ATOMS: atom_id res chain seq x y z
N MET A 1 7.93 -51.51 -6.54
CA MET A 1 7.11 -50.53 -7.29
C MET A 1 6.61 -49.47 -6.33
N MET A 2 7.36 -48.36 -6.16
CA MET A 2 6.93 -47.20 -5.36
C MET A 2 7.11 -45.99 -6.28
N ARG A 3 6.00 -45.37 -6.69
CA ARG A 3 5.94 -44.32 -7.70
C ARG A 3 6.75 -43.10 -7.24
N PRO A 4 7.82 -42.66 -7.92
CA PRO A 4 8.58 -41.46 -7.56
C PRO A 4 7.72 -40.18 -7.58
N LEU A 5 6.57 -40.21 -8.26
CA LEU A 5 5.52 -39.19 -8.20
C LEU A 5 4.93 -38.98 -6.79
N LEU A 6 4.85 -40.02 -5.95
CA LEU A 6 4.28 -39.91 -4.61
C LEU A 6 5.21 -39.14 -3.66
N LEU A 7 6.53 -39.29 -3.82
CA LEU A 7 7.54 -38.54 -3.06
C LEU A 7 7.58 -37.06 -3.47
N LEU A 8 7.46 -36.75 -4.77
CA LEU A 8 7.39 -35.36 -5.24
C LEU A 8 6.16 -34.61 -4.71
N LEU A 9 4.99 -35.27 -4.65
CA LEU A 9 3.79 -34.67 -4.08
C LEU A 9 3.92 -34.36 -2.58
N LEU A 10 4.61 -35.21 -1.81
CA LEU A 10 4.88 -34.96 -0.38
C LEU A 10 5.85 -33.79 -0.16
N VAL A 11 6.81 -33.56 -1.07
CA VAL A 11 7.71 -32.41 -0.98
C VAL A 11 6.99 -31.11 -1.33
N VAL A 12 6.10 -31.10 -2.33
CA VAL A 12 5.35 -29.89 -2.70
C VAL A 12 4.39 -29.43 -1.59
N THR A 13 3.78 -30.35 -0.83
CA THR A 13 2.92 -29.98 0.31
C THR A 13 3.69 -29.49 1.54
N LEU A 14 4.95 -29.89 1.72
CA LEU A 14 5.77 -29.48 2.86
C LEU A 14 6.46 -28.11 2.67
N TYR A 15 6.61 -27.61 1.44
CA TYR A 15 7.35 -26.37 1.14
C TYR A 15 6.49 -25.19 0.67
N GLY A 16 5.16 -25.34 0.52
CA GLY A 16 4.30 -24.36 -0.14
C GLY A 16 3.49 -23.40 0.75
N GLY A 17 3.70 -23.39 2.06
CA GLY A 17 2.96 -22.54 3.00
C GLY A 17 3.54 -21.14 3.15
N GLY A 18 3.59 -20.35 2.08
CA GLY A 18 3.89 -18.92 2.22
C GLY A 18 2.82 -18.24 3.07
N CYS A 19 3.21 -17.34 3.99
CA CYS A 19 2.25 -16.49 4.70
C CYS A 19 1.53 -15.61 3.67
N HIS A 20 0.34 -16.02 3.22
CA HIS A 20 -0.57 -15.15 2.50
C HIS A 20 -1.21 -14.23 3.54
N ALA A 21 -0.60 -13.07 3.81
CA ALA A 21 -1.21 -12.11 4.74
C ALA A 21 -2.58 -11.71 4.19
N THR A 22 -3.60 -11.75 5.03
CA THR A 22 -4.92 -11.28 4.67
C THR A 22 -4.84 -9.77 4.49
N CYS A 23 -5.37 -9.28 3.38
CA CYS A 23 -5.42 -7.85 3.15
C CYS A 23 -6.41 -7.19 4.11
N ARG A 24 -5.95 -6.23 4.91
CA ARG A 24 -6.77 -5.49 5.86
C ARG A 24 -7.45 -4.30 5.19
N TYR A 25 -6.74 -3.60 4.31
CA TYR A 25 -7.24 -2.41 3.64
C TYR A 25 -6.97 -2.44 2.14
N TRP A 26 -8.02 -2.22 1.36
CA TRP A 26 -7.97 -2.16 -0.09
C TRP A 26 -8.06 -0.73 -0.56
N CYS A 27 -7.01 -0.25 -1.23
CA CYS A 27 -6.95 1.09 -1.78
C CYS A 27 -7.26 1.08 -3.28
N LYS A 28 -7.68 2.23 -3.81
CA LYS A 28 -7.97 2.42 -5.23
C LYS A 28 -7.08 3.46 -5.87
N THR A 29 -6.47 3.12 -7.00
CA THR A 29 -5.77 4.11 -7.84
C THR A 29 -6.78 5.06 -8.50
N PRO A 30 -6.32 6.21 -9.04
CA PRO A 30 -7.15 7.09 -9.88
C PRO A 30 -7.75 6.38 -11.10
N GLU A 31 -7.11 5.32 -11.59
CA GLU A 31 -7.58 4.44 -12.66
C GLU A 31 -8.58 3.37 -12.17
N ASN A 32 -9.03 3.45 -10.92
CA ASN A 32 -9.95 2.52 -10.26
C ASN A 32 -9.40 1.09 -10.13
N GLN A 33 -8.07 0.92 -10.14
CA GLN A 33 -7.43 -0.36 -9.85
C GLN A 33 -7.33 -0.55 -8.34
N THR A 34 -7.75 -1.71 -7.85
CA THR A 34 -7.69 -2.06 -6.43
C THR A 34 -6.41 -2.82 -6.11
N TYR A 35 -5.74 -2.46 -5.02
CA TYR A 35 -4.60 -3.20 -4.50
C TYR A 35 -4.63 -3.22 -2.98
N CYS A 36 -3.92 -4.18 -2.39
CA CYS A 36 -3.76 -4.25 -0.95
C CYS A 36 -2.76 -3.20 -0.48
N CYS A 37 -3.21 -2.26 0.35
CA CYS A 37 -2.39 -1.15 0.85
C CYS A 37 -2.11 -1.20 2.34
N GLU A 38 -2.71 -2.15 3.05
CA GLU A 38 -2.32 -2.51 4.42
C GLU A 38 -2.69 -3.98 4.67
N ASP A 39 -1.74 -4.77 5.13
CA ASP A 39 -1.94 -6.18 5.49
C ASP A 39 -1.94 -6.42 7.00
N GLU A 40 -2.24 -7.65 7.43
CA GLU A 40 -2.33 -8.01 8.84
C GLU A 40 -1.01 -7.89 9.64
N ARG A 41 0.14 -7.77 8.97
CA ARG A 41 1.47 -7.65 9.60
C ARG A 41 1.76 -6.21 10.03
N GLU A 42 1.04 -5.24 9.48
CA GLU A 42 1.22 -3.83 9.79
C GLU A 42 0.45 -3.44 11.06
N ILE A 43 0.97 -2.46 11.80
CA ILE A 43 0.30 -1.92 12.99
C ILE A 43 -0.94 -1.15 12.53
N PRO A 44 -2.15 -1.54 12.99
CA PRO A 44 -3.37 -0.86 12.59
C PRO A 44 -3.34 0.62 12.95
N SER A 45 -3.69 1.47 11.98
CA SER A 45 -3.90 2.89 12.21
C SER A 45 -5.36 3.19 12.55
N LYS A 46 -5.62 4.29 13.27
CA LYS A 46 -6.98 4.74 13.53
C LYS A 46 -7.65 5.09 12.20
N VAL A 47 -8.72 4.39 11.84
CA VAL A 47 -9.50 4.72 10.64
C VAL A 47 -10.17 6.08 10.85
N GLY A 48 -9.93 7.00 9.93
CA GLY A 48 -10.52 8.33 9.97
C GLY A 48 -10.57 8.98 8.61
N LEU A 49 -11.60 9.80 8.39
CA LEU A 49 -11.67 10.73 7.27
C LEU A 49 -11.30 12.12 7.80
N LYS A 50 -10.38 12.79 7.10
CA LYS A 50 -9.99 14.17 7.42
C LYS A 50 -10.58 15.16 6.40
N PRO A 51 -10.90 16.40 6.82
CA PRO A 51 -11.36 17.44 5.90
C PRO A 51 -10.29 17.80 4.87
N GLY A 52 -10.72 18.48 3.79
CA GLY A 52 -9.84 18.84 2.68
C GLY A 52 -9.78 17.77 1.58
N LYS A 53 -9.01 18.05 0.54
CA LYS A 53 -8.86 17.18 -0.64
C LYS A 53 -7.40 16.82 -0.85
N CYS A 54 -7.18 15.63 -1.37
CA CYS A 54 -5.86 15.25 -1.88
C CYS A 54 -5.43 16.24 -2.98
N PRO A 55 -4.14 16.57 -3.05
CA PRO A 55 -3.62 17.35 -4.16
C PRO A 55 -3.81 16.58 -5.48
N PRO A 56 -3.88 17.28 -6.63
CA PRO A 56 -3.91 16.62 -7.93
C PRO A 56 -2.76 15.62 -8.08
N VAL A 57 -3.06 14.46 -8.65
CA VAL A 57 -2.03 13.45 -8.93
C VAL A 57 -1.07 14.02 -9.97
N ARG A 58 0.21 14.17 -9.61
CA ARG A 58 1.21 14.73 -10.52
C ARG A 58 1.38 13.83 -11.76
N PRO A 59 1.47 14.42 -12.97
CA PRO A 59 1.67 13.66 -14.20
C PRO A 59 3.12 13.23 -14.41
N VAL A 60 4.07 13.94 -13.79
CA VAL A 60 5.51 13.72 -13.95
C VAL A 60 6.17 13.58 -12.59
N CYS A 61 7.11 12.65 -12.49
CA CYS A 61 7.86 12.42 -11.27
C CYS A 61 9.02 13.41 -11.17
N PRO A 62 9.17 14.10 -10.03
CA PRO A 62 10.32 14.96 -9.82
C PRO A 62 11.60 14.13 -9.93
N PRO A 63 12.72 14.72 -10.40
CA PRO A 63 14.01 14.05 -10.41
C PRO A 63 14.52 13.90 -8.98
N THR A 64 13.99 12.93 -8.25
CA THR A 64 14.42 12.62 -6.89
C THR A 64 15.73 11.84 -6.94
N ARG A 65 16.84 12.56 -7.01
CA ARG A 65 18.16 12.11 -6.55
C ARG A 65 18.44 12.80 -5.22
N GLY A 66 18.01 12.22 -4.09
CA GLY A 66 18.21 12.89 -2.80
C GLY A 66 18.00 12.02 -1.57
N PHE A 67 18.84 12.29 -0.56
CA PHE A 67 18.94 11.72 0.79
C PHE A 67 17.73 11.98 1.71
N PHE A 68 16.55 12.27 1.17
CA PHE A 68 15.37 12.57 1.99
C PHE A 68 14.65 11.29 2.41
N GLU A 69 14.05 11.31 3.60
CA GLU A 69 13.24 10.21 4.11
C GLU A 69 12.10 9.89 3.12
N PRO A 70 11.87 8.61 2.79
CA PRO A 70 10.77 8.23 1.92
C PRO A 70 9.43 8.70 2.51
N PRO A 71 8.45 9.08 1.67
CA PRO A 71 7.12 9.44 2.15
C PRO A 71 6.49 8.29 2.96
N LYS A 72 5.78 8.63 4.03
CA LYS A 72 5.05 7.65 4.83
C LYS A 72 3.91 7.04 4.02
N THR A 73 3.92 5.71 3.87
CA THR A 73 2.80 4.94 3.31
C THR A 73 1.59 4.94 4.24
N CYS A 74 0.40 4.83 3.67
CA CYS A 74 -0.86 4.88 4.43
C CYS A 74 -1.97 4.12 3.73
N SER A 75 -2.97 3.69 4.51
CA SER A 75 -4.20 3.08 4.02
C SER A 75 -5.42 4.00 4.13
N ASN A 76 -5.37 4.98 5.04
CA ASN A 76 -6.46 5.91 5.31
C ASN A 76 -5.92 7.23 5.92
N ASP A 77 -6.73 8.29 5.95
CA ASP A 77 -6.25 9.62 6.41
C ASP A 77 -5.80 9.61 7.87
N GLY A 78 -6.38 8.74 8.71
CA GLY A 78 -6.01 8.63 10.12
C GLY A 78 -4.63 7.99 10.34
N SER A 79 -4.04 7.35 9.34
CA SER A 79 -2.64 6.94 9.36
C SER A 79 -1.66 8.14 9.28
N CYS A 80 -2.13 9.29 8.78
CA CYS A 80 -1.30 10.46 8.54
C CYS A 80 -1.30 11.44 9.73
N TYR A 81 -0.23 12.21 9.88
CA TYR A 81 -0.12 13.21 10.95
C TYR A 81 -0.91 14.49 10.62
N GLY A 82 -1.37 15.22 11.64
CA GLY A 82 -2.01 16.52 11.47
C GLY A 82 -3.16 16.53 10.45
N ALA A 83 -3.14 17.48 9.53
CA ALA A 83 -4.14 17.64 8.48
C ALA A 83 -3.88 16.79 7.23
N ASP A 84 -2.73 16.11 7.15
CA ASP A 84 -2.34 15.37 5.95
C ASP A 84 -3.33 14.23 5.67
N LYS A 85 -3.57 14.02 4.38
CA LYS A 85 -4.48 13.00 3.87
C LYS A 85 -3.69 11.88 3.21
N CYS A 86 -4.33 10.71 3.16
CA CYS A 86 -3.78 9.55 2.51
C CYS A 86 -4.11 9.57 1.01
N CYS A 87 -3.10 9.84 0.18
CA CYS A 87 -3.30 10.22 -1.21
C CYS A 87 -2.41 9.42 -2.16
N PHE A 88 -2.96 9.00 -3.29
CA PHE A 88 -2.20 8.25 -4.28
C PHE A 88 -1.03 9.06 -4.85
N ASP A 89 0.12 8.40 -4.97
CA ASP A 89 1.31 8.92 -5.62
C ASP A 89 1.66 8.08 -6.84
N ARG A 90 1.44 8.62 -8.04
CA ARG A 90 1.72 7.93 -9.30
C ARG A 90 3.18 7.51 -9.46
N CYS A 91 4.10 8.23 -8.81
CA CYS A 91 5.53 7.94 -8.94
C CYS A 91 5.97 6.78 -8.05
N LEU A 92 5.26 6.55 -6.95
CA LEU A 92 5.51 5.43 -6.05
C LEU A 92 4.57 4.26 -6.34
N GLY A 93 3.44 4.51 -7.02
CA GLY A 93 2.42 3.50 -7.28
C GLY A 93 1.57 3.16 -6.06
N GLU A 94 1.62 3.98 -5.01
CA GLU A 94 0.98 3.70 -3.72
C GLU A 94 0.39 4.95 -3.05
N HIS A 95 -0.40 4.76 -1.99
CA HIS A 95 -0.91 5.85 -1.17
C HIS A 95 0.12 6.25 -0.11
N VAL A 96 0.38 7.56 -0.05
CA VAL A 96 1.28 8.15 0.95
C VAL A 96 0.64 9.38 1.58
N CYS A 97 1.11 9.74 2.75
CA CYS A 97 0.66 10.95 3.43
C CYS A 97 1.12 12.20 2.67
N LYS A 98 0.15 13.04 2.31
CA LYS A 98 0.40 14.29 1.58
C LYS A 98 -0.31 15.46 2.25
N PRO A 99 0.28 16.67 2.19
CA PRO A 99 -0.43 17.90 2.53
C PRO A 99 -1.72 18.05 1.71
N ILE A 100 -2.74 18.61 2.34
CA ILE A 100 -4.00 18.94 1.65
C ILE A 100 -3.79 20.07 0.65
N GLN A 101 -4.66 20.14 -0.36
CA GLN A 101 -4.69 21.29 -1.26
C GLN A 101 -5.24 22.53 -0.53
N THR A 102 -4.34 23.45 -0.16
CA THR A 102 -4.70 24.75 0.44
C THR A 102 -4.96 25.78 -0.67
N ARG A 103 -6.16 25.74 -1.26
CA ARG A 103 -6.68 26.57 -2.38
C ARG A 103 -6.29 26.14 -3.79
N GLY A 104 -7.27 26.22 -4.69
CA GLY A 104 -7.07 26.34 -6.14
C GLY A 104 -7.00 27.80 -6.53
#